data_AF-A0A6J4S1R1-F1
#
_entry.id   AF-A0A6J4S1R1-F1
#
_cell.length_a   1.000
_cell.length_b   1.000
_cell.length_c   1.000
_cell.angle_alpha   90.00
_cell.angle_beta   90.00
_cell.angle_gamma   90.00
#
_symmetry.space_group_name_H-M   'P 1'
#
loop_
_entity.id
_entity.type
_entity.pdbx_description
1 polymer ?
#
loop_
_entity_poly.entity_id
_entity_poly.type
_entity_poly.pdbx_seq_one_letter_code
_entity_poly.pdbx_strand_id
1 'polypeptide(L)' 'MTKHEEYTAKAADSLAAAQAATTARDRAHHQRAHGIWRKLLAGIGESEARAAAAPSPKIKPLKPSAATKPFSF' A
#
# COMPACT_ATOMS: atom_id res chain seq x y z
N MET A 1 7.67 14.44 2.09
CA MET A 1 7.37 13.65 0.88
C MET A 1 6.33 12.61 1.25
N THR A 2 5.23 12.54 0.50
CA THR A 2 4.21 11.51 0.67
C THR A 2 4.60 10.24 -0.09
N LYS A 3 4.06 9.08 0.30
CA LYS A 3 4.27 7.82 -0.45
C LYS A 3 3.80 7.92 -1.90
N HIS A 4 2.78 8.75 -2.15
CA HIS A 4 2.30 9.04 -3.49
C HIS A 4 3.36 9.77 -4.33
N GLU A 5 4.00 10.80 -3.77
CA GLU A 5 5.09 11.54 -4.43
C GLU A 5 6.30 10.64 -4.69
N GLU A 6 6.69 9.80 -3.73
CA GLU A 6 7.80 8.86 -3.89
C GLU A 6 7.55 7.84 -5.00
N TYR A 7 6.35 7.26 -5.07
CA TYR A 7 6.03 6.26 -6.10
C TYR A 7 5.89 6.91 -7.48
N THR A 8 5.42 8.16 -7.53
CA THR A 8 5.38 8.94 -8.78
C THR A 8 6.78 9.21 -9.30
N ALA A 9 7.69 9.66 -8.43
CA ALA A 9 9.09 9.88 -8.79
C ALA A 9 9.76 8.58 -9.27
N LYS A 10 9.60 7.47 -8.53
CA LYS A 10 10.18 6.17 -8.92
C LYS A 10 9.59 5.61 -10.21
N ALA A 11 8.32 5.87 -10.49
CA ALA A 11 7.71 5.51 -11.77
C ALA A 11 8.36 6.30 -12.92
N ALA A 12 8.51 7.61 -12.77
CA ALA A 12 9.15 8.46 -13.76
C ALA A 12 10.62 8.06 -14.01
N ASP A 13 11.38 7.82 -12.94
CA ASP A 13 12.78 7.36 -13.02
C ASP A 13 12.89 6.00 -13.74
N SER A 14 11.98 5.07 -13.42
CA SER A 14 11.95 3.76 -14.10
C SER A 14 11.61 3.90 -15.58
N LEU A 15 10.74 4.83 -15.95
CA LEU A 15 10.42 5.09 -17.36
C LEU A 15 11.63 5.70 -18.09
N ALA A 16 12.30 6.68 -17.48
CA ALA A 16 13.50 7.31 -18.02
C ALA A 16 14.64 6.28 -18.18
N ALA A 17 14.85 5.41 -17.19
CA ALA A 17 15.82 4.32 -17.26
C ALA A 17 15.48 3.31 -18.37
N ALA A 18 14.20 3.01 -18.61
CA ALA A 18 13.79 2.15 -19.73
C ALA A 18 14.11 2.78 -21.09
N GLN A 19 13.97 4.10 -21.22
CA GLN A 19 14.30 4.83 -22.45
C GLN A 19 15.82 4.94 -22.66
N ALA A 20 16.58 5.14 -21.58
CA ALA A 20 18.04 5.18 -21.61
C ALA A 20 18.68 3.79 -21.78
N ALA A 21 17.94 2.70 -21.51
CA ALA A 21 18.45 1.35 -21.59
C ALA A 21 18.89 0.97 -23.02
N THR A 22 20.16 0.59 -23.13
CA THR A 22 20.80 0.13 -24.37
C THR A 22 20.49 -1.33 -24.67
N THR A 23 20.16 -2.13 -23.65
CA THR A 23 19.79 -3.54 -23.81
C THR A 23 18.28 -3.75 -23.71
N ALA A 24 17.78 -4.72 -24.48
CA ALA A 24 16.37 -5.11 -24.43
C ALA A 24 15.97 -5.68 -23.05
N ARG A 25 16.92 -6.37 -22.38
CA ARG A 25 16.72 -6.93 -21.04
C ARG A 25 16.49 -5.83 -20.01
N ASP A 26 17.34 -4.80 -19.99
CA ASP A 26 17.23 -3.71 -19.03
C ASP A 26 16.01 -2.86 -19.30
N ARG A 27 15.69 -2.61 -20.58
CA ARG A 27 14.45 -1.96 -20.98
C ARG A 27 13.22 -2.70 -20.45
N ALA A 28 13.16 -4.02 -20.62
CA ALA A 28 12.07 -4.84 -20.12
C ALA A 28 12.00 -4.83 -18.57
N HIS A 29 13.15 -4.86 -17.89
CA HIS A 29 13.21 -4.75 -16.43
C HIS A 29 12.62 -3.41 -15.94
N HIS A 30 13.07 -2.30 -16.51
CA HIS A 30 12.62 -0.97 -16.13
C HIS A 30 11.15 -0.70 -16.51
N GLN A 31 10.66 -1.23 -17.63
CA GLN A 31 9.24 -1.19 -17.98
C GLN A 31 8.37 -1.95 -16.97
N ARG A 32 8.82 -3.12 -16.50
CA ARG A 32 8.13 -3.87 -15.44
C ARG A 32 8.14 -3.09 -14.12
N ALA A 33 9.27 -2.49 -13.75
CA ALA A 33 9.38 -1.64 -12.56
C ALA A 33 8.41 -0.46 -12.62
N HIS A 34 8.35 0.27 -13.74
CA HIS A 34 7.38 1.34 -13.97
C HIS A 34 5.93 0.86 -13.80
N GLY A 35 5.60 -0.31 -14.35
CA GLY A 35 4.28 -0.92 -14.19
C GLY A 35 3.92 -1.25 -12.74
N ILE A 36 4.88 -1.71 -11.93
CA ILE A 36 4.68 -1.98 -10.50
C ILE A 36 4.42 -0.67 -9.74
N TRP A 37 5.20 0.38 -9.99
CA TRP A 37 4.99 1.67 -9.33
C TRP A 37 3.61 2.27 -9.65
N ARG A 38 3.14 2.16 -10.90
CA ARG A 38 1.77 2.59 -11.27
C ARG A 38 0.67 1.79 -10.55
N LYS A 39 0.86 0.48 -10.36
CA LYS A 39 -0.08 -0.34 -9.58
C LYS A 39 -0.12 0.07 -8.12
N LEU A 40 1.03 0.40 -7.53
CA LEU A 40 1.11 0.90 -6.16
C LEU A 40 0.42 2.26 -6.02
N LEU A 41 0.59 3.16 -6.99
CA LEU A 41 -0.14 4.43 -7.03
C LEU A 41 -1.66 4.23 -7.10
N ALA A 42 -2.13 3.33 -7.96
CA ALA A 42 -3.55 2.99 -8.05
C ALA A 42 -4.07 2.38 -6.73
N GLY A 43 -3.29 1.50 -6.11
CA GLY A 43 -3.63 0.89 -4.81
C GLY A 43 -3.67 1.90 -3.65
N ILE A 44 -2.86 2.97 -3.69
CA ILE A 44 -2.98 4.08 -2.74
C ILE A 44 -4.32 4.79 -2.94
N GLY A 45 -4.68 5.13 -4.17
CA GLY A 45 -5.96 5.78 -4.47
C GLY A 45 -7.16 4.92 -4.03
N GLU A 46 -7.12 3.61 -4.25
CA GLU A 46 -8.16 2.68 -3.78
C GLU A 46 -8.18 2.55 -2.25
N SER A 47 -7.02 2.54 -1.60
CA SER A 47 -6.93 2.48 -0.13
C SER A 47 -7.43 3.78 0.51
N GLU A 48 -7.18 4.93 -0.12
CA GLU A 48 -7.65 6.23 0.32
C GLU A 48 -9.15 6.38 0.09
N ALA A 49 -9.67 5.92 -1.06
CA ALA A 49 -11.10 5.84 -1.31
C ALA A 49 -11.82 4.89 -0.33
N ARG A 50 -11.19 3.75 0.01
CA ARG A 50 -11.72 2.80 1.00
C ARG A 50 -11.63 3.34 2.42
N ALA A 51 -10.60 4.11 2.77
CA ALA A 51 -10.48 4.81 4.03
C ALA A 51 -11.51 5.95 4.15
N ALA A 52 -11.80 6.66 3.06
CA ALA A 52 -12.85 7.67 2.99
C ALA A 52 -14.27 7.07 3.04
N ALA A 53 -14.45 5.86 2.50
CA ALA A 53 -15.72 5.12 2.54
C ALA A 53 -15.92 4.29 3.83
N ALA A 54 -14.87 4.08 4.63
CA ALA A 54 -14.97 3.34 5.87
C ALA A 54 -15.66 4.22 6.94
N PRO A 55 -16.81 3.80 7.50
CA PRO A 55 -17.34 4.46 8.68
C PRO A 55 -16.30 4.32 9.80
N SER A 56 -16.07 5.43 10.52
CA SER A 56 -15.06 5.57 11.58
C SER A 56 -14.96 4.30 12.43
N PRO A 57 -13.75 3.81 12.77
CA PRO A 57 -13.62 2.61 13.58
C PRO A 57 -14.34 2.85 14.90
N LYS A 58 -15.51 2.23 15.08
CA LYS A 58 -16.21 2.21 16.37
C LYS A 58 -15.26 1.53 17.34
N ILE A 59 -14.62 2.34 18.19
CA ILE A 59 -13.87 1.88 19.35
C ILE A 59 -14.84 0.99 20.13
N LYS A 60 -14.67 -0.33 20.01
CA LYS A 60 -15.44 -1.27 20.82
C LYS A 60 -14.89 -1.15 22.24
N PRO A 61 -15.71 -0.80 23.25
CA PRO A 61 -15.25 -0.87 24.63
C PRO A 61 -14.85 -2.32 24.93
N LEU A 62 -13.62 -2.49 25.42
CA LEU A 62 -13.15 -3.78 25.90
C LEU A 62 -14.03 -4.18 27.09
N LYS A 63 -14.94 -5.13 26.87
CA LYS A 63 -15.75 -5.69 27.95
C LYS A 63 -14.78 -6.37 28.93
N PRO A 64 -14.71 -6.00 30.21
CA PRO A 64 -13.87 -6.72 31.15
C PRO A 64 -14.37 -8.16 31.22
N SER A 65 -13.48 -9.08 30.85
CA SER A 65 -13.68 -10.52 31.00
C SER A 65 -13.97 -10.80 32.47
N ALA A 66 -15.18 -11.28 32.76
CA ALA A 66 -15.60 -11.60 34.12
C ALA A 66 -14.66 -12.67 34.69
N ALA A 67 -13.86 -12.28 35.67
CA ALA A 67 -12.99 -13.15 36.41
C ALA A 67 -13.81 -14.09 37.31
N THR A 68 -13.50 -15.39 37.18
CA THR A 68 -13.34 -16.35 38.28
C THR A 68 -14.56 -16.70 39.12
N LYS A 69 -15.09 -17.91 38.90
CA LYS A 69 -15.42 -18.84 40.00
C LYS A 69 -15.12 -20.28 39.58
N PRO A 70 -14.21 -21.00 40.27
CA PRO A 70 -14.30 -22.45 40.32
C PRO A 70 -14.67 -22.91 41.73
N PHE A 71 -15.68 -23.78 41.74
CA PHE A 71 -15.92 -24.91 42.65
C PHE A 71 -16.34 -24.65 44.11
N SER A 72 -17.54 -25.17 44.42
CA SER A 72 -18.06 -25.43 45.77
C SER A 72 -17.61 -26.82 46.24
N PHE A 73 -17.32 -26.94 47.54
CA PHE A 73 -17.07 -28.19 48.27
C PHE A 73 -18.36 -28.71 48.89
#